data_AF-A0A3M1E4Q9-F1
#
_entry.id   AF-A0A3M1E4Q9-F1
#
_cell.length_a   1.000
_cell.length_b   1.000
_cell.length_c   1.000
_cell.angle_alpha   90.00
_cell.angle_beta   90.00
_cell.angle_gamma   90.00
#
_symmetry.space_group_name_H-M   'P 1'
#
loop_
_entity.id
_entity.type
_entity.pdbx_description
1 polymer ?
#
loop_
_entity_poly.entity_id
_entity_poly.type
_entity_poly.pdbx_seq_one_letter_code
_entity_poly.pdbx_strand_id
1 'polypeptide(L)'
;MADFLSQSSNQKFADARKQAFIRSVMDFFRGQRRDLLSFDEVRSELRLNHTRYLGLQDVPLGKIVGSVGRYRDFDREFLPRRDSQETRWRRVYDLTHSSGGFPPVELYKVGDAYFVRDGNHRVSVARINGSPTIEAYVTEYLTPVPVSAEDTLDDILIKVGEANFLQATRLDAIRPGQDIRLTNPGRYRELLRHIADHKYFLEVEQQREVPYEEAVASWYDNVYMPLVQEIRARDILRHFPGRTEADLYAWLVQHRAELEARYGLGKVKDAVVLEKLEQEIPASPLRKLGQVFRRKPAPPDDSTPPDP
;
A
#
# COMPACT_ATOMS: atom_id res chain seq x y z
N MET A 1 17.43 32.12 34.73
CA MET A 1 16.08 32.07 34.10
C MET A 1 16.13 31.84 32.59
N ALA A 2 17.14 32.33 31.84
CA ALA A 2 17.31 32.04 30.41
C ALA A 2 17.62 30.54 30.11
N ASP A 3 18.38 29.86 30.98
CA ASP A 3 18.73 28.43 30.80
C ASP A 3 17.55 27.47 30.97
N PHE A 4 16.55 27.82 31.80
CA PHE A 4 15.38 26.97 32.04
C PHE A 4 14.35 27.07 30.89
N LEU A 5 14.23 28.25 30.26
CA LEU A 5 13.42 28.45 29.05
C LEU A 5 14.07 27.79 27.83
N SER A 6 15.40 27.86 27.71
CA SER A 6 16.21 27.18 26.69
C SER A 6 16.11 25.65 26.76
N GLN A 7 16.23 25.06 27.96
CA GLN A 7 16.03 23.61 28.15
C GLN A 7 14.60 23.18 27.80
N SER A 8 13.57 23.93 28.18
CA SER A 8 12.18 23.58 27.85
C SER A 8 11.87 23.68 26.34
N SER A 9 12.54 24.60 25.62
CA SER A 9 12.40 24.75 24.18
C SER A 9 13.09 23.61 23.42
N ASN A 10 14.28 23.19 23.88
CA ASN A 10 14.99 22.05 23.29
C ASN A 10 14.25 20.73 23.53
N GLN A 11 13.65 20.53 24.72
CA GLN A 11 12.84 19.36 25.03
C GLN A 11 11.56 19.31 24.17
N LYS A 12 10.84 20.43 24.07
CA LYS A 12 9.63 20.54 23.22
C LYS A 12 9.95 20.37 21.73
N PHE A 13 11.10 20.84 21.28
CA PHE A 13 11.57 20.64 19.91
C PHE A 13 11.92 19.16 19.64
N ALA A 14 12.59 18.48 20.58
CA ALA A 14 12.86 17.05 20.50
C ALA A 14 11.55 16.22 20.48
N ASP A 15 10.57 16.56 21.32
CA ASP A 15 9.25 15.91 21.36
C ASP A 15 8.45 16.12 20.06
N ALA A 16 8.48 17.33 19.49
CA ALA A 16 7.83 17.62 18.21
C ALA A 16 8.47 16.84 17.05
N ARG A 17 9.80 16.68 17.07
CA ARG A 17 10.56 15.91 16.07
C ARG A 17 10.27 14.41 16.16
N LYS A 18 10.17 13.88 17.39
CA LYS A 18 9.74 12.52 17.71
C LYS A 18 8.33 12.20 17.21
N GLN A 19 7.38 13.11 17.43
CA GLN A 19 6.01 12.94 16.90
C GLN A 19 5.97 12.95 15.37
N ALA A 20 6.75 13.82 14.72
CA ALA A 20 6.83 13.87 13.27
C ALA A 20 7.43 12.59 12.66
N PHE A 21 8.42 11.99 13.34
CA PHE A 21 9.05 10.73 12.94
C PHE A 21 8.08 9.54 13.04
N ILE A 22 7.37 9.38 14.14
CA ILE A 22 6.40 8.29 14.30
C ILE A 22 5.23 8.47 13.32
N ARG A 23 4.83 9.73 13.06
CA ARG A 23 3.81 10.03 12.06
C ARG A 23 4.27 9.62 10.66
N SER A 24 5.52 9.83 10.26
CA SER A 24 5.99 9.38 8.93
C SER A 24 6.04 7.85 8.81
N VAL A 25 6.45 7.13 9.87
CA VAL A 25 6.35 5.66 9.92
C VAL A 25 4.89 5.21 9.77
N MET A 26 3.99 5.79 10.56
CA MET A 26 2.57 5.45 10.51
C MET A 26 1.92 5.80 9.18
N ASP A 27 2.23 6.96 8.59
CA ASP A 27 1.67 7.39 7.31
C ASP A 27 2.15 6.52 6.16
N PHE A 28 3.42 6.11 6.17
CA PHE A 28 3.95 5.12 5.24
C PHE A 28 3.20 3.79 5.32
N PHE A 29 2.97 3.27 6.54
CA PHE A 29 2.23 2.02 6.73
C PHE A 29 0.72 2.18 6.61
N ARG A 30 0.17 3.38 6.70
CA ARG A 30 -1.27 3.63 6.49
C ARG A 30 -1.63 3.79 5.03
N GLY A 31 -0.66 3.82 4.12
CA GLY A 31 -0.78 4.14 2.68
C GLY A 31 -2.03 3.59 1.99
N GLN A 32 -3.17 4.21 2.26
CA GLN A 32 -4.41 4.00 1.53
C GLN A 32 -4.31 4.83 0.27
N ARG A 33 -4.35 4.17 -0.88
CA ARG A 33 -4.43 4.82 -2.18
C ARG A 33 -5.71 5.65 -2.22
N ARG A 34 -5.56 6.99 -2.29
CA ARG A 34 -6.66 7.97 -2.27
C ARG A 34 -7.20 8.28 -3.67
N ASP A 35 -6.56 7.77 -4.71
CA ASP A 35 -6.89 7.99 -6.11
C ASP A 35 -7.29 6.70 -6.81
N LEU A 36 -8.00 6.83 -7.94
CA LEU A 36 -8.29 5.71 -8.83
C LEU A 36 -7.00 5.13 -9.41
N LEU A 37 -6.98 3.82 -9.56
CA LEU A 37 -5.85 3.13 -10.16
C LEU A 37 -5.82 3.33 -11.67
N SER A 38 -4.64 3.65 -12.19
CA SER A 38 -4.37 3.61 -13.64
C SER A 38 -4.24 2.16 -14.07
N PHE A 39 -5.12 1.70 -14.96
CA PHE A 39 -4.98 0.35 -15.52
C PHE A 39 -3.67 0.18 -16.28
N ASP A 40 -3.15 1.22 -16.95
CA ASP A 40 -1.90 1.11 -17.70
C ASP A 40 -0.69 0.86 -16.80
N GLU A 41 -0.67 1.47 -15.61
CA GLU A 41 0.36 1.23 -14.59
C GLU A 41 0.27 -0.21 -14.08
N VAL A 42 -0.95 -0.66 -13.76
CA VAL A 42 -1.22 -2.04 -13.32
C VAL A 42 -0.85 -3.05 -14.40
N ARG A 43 -1.21 -2.81 -15.66
CA ARG A 43 -0.91 -3.67 -16.80
C ARG A 43 0.59 -3.81 -17.02
N SER A 44 1.33 -2.69 -16.94
CA SER A 44 2.79 -2.68 -17.06
C SER A 44 3.45 -3.44 -15.91
N GLU A 45 3.01 -3.19 -14.67
CA GLU A 45 3.53 -3.83 -13.47
C GLU A 45 3.28 -5.34 -13.45
N LEU A 46 2.08 -5.75 -13.85
CA LEU A 46 1.64 -7.14 -13.85
C LEU A 46 1.96 -7.88 -15.16
N ARG A 47 2.58 -7.20 -16.14
CA ARG A 47 2.87 -7.73 -17.49
C ARG A 47 1.66 -8.42 -18.14
N LEU A 48 0.48 -7.80 -18.03
CA LEU A 48 -0.76 -8.42 -18.49
C LEU A 48 -0.85 -8.38 -20.02
N ASN A 49 -0.52 -9.52 -20.63
CA ASN A 49 -0.46 -9.69 -22.09
C ASN A 49 -1.56 -10.59 -22.64
N HIS A 50 -2.15 -11.45 -21.80
CA HIS A 50 -3.19 -12.38 -22.20
C HIS A 50 -4.55 -11.87 -21.74
N THR A 51 -5.53 -11.92 -22.65
CA THR A 51 -6.90 -11.50 -22.38
C THR A 51 -7.90 -12.58 -22.74
N ARG A 52 -9.05 -12.57 -22.07
CA ARG A 52 -10.23 -13.35 -22.46
C ARG A 52 -11.49 -12.52 -22.26
N TYR A 53 -12.42 -12.61 -23.20
CA TYR A 53 -13.70 -11.94 -23.10
C TYR A 53 -14.67 -12.78 -22.26
N LEU A 54 -15.32 -12.16 -21.26
CA LEU A 54 -16.24 -12.83 -20.34
C LEU A 54 -17.72 -12.49 -20.60
N GLY A 55 -18.03 -11.68 -21.61
CA GLY A 55 -19.41 -11.32 -21.96
C GLY A 55 -20.02 -10.23 -21.10
N LEU A 56 -21.35 -10.12 -21.17
CA LEU A 56 -22.17 -9.20 -20.37
C LEU A 56 -22.37 -9.78 -18.96
N GLN A 57 -22.12 -8.98 -17.93
CA GLN A 57 -22.23 -9.38 -16.52
C GLN A 57 -22.72 -8.23 -15.64
N ASP A 58 -23.40 -8.58 -14.55
CA ASP A 58 -23.64 -7.67 -13.43
C ASP A 58 -22.40 -7.59 -12.54
N VAL A 59 -21.76 -6.43 -12.51
CA VAL A 59 -20.51 -6.22 -11.77
C VAL A 59 -20.78 -5.41 -10.49
N PRO A 60 -20.35 -5.87 -9.31
CA PRO A 60 -20.46 -5.10 -8.07
C PRO A 60 -19.69 -3.77 -8.17
N LEU A 61 -20.36 -2.66 -7.90
CA LEU A 61 -19.73 -1.32 -7.99
C LEU A 61 -18.55 -1.17 -7.03
N GLY A 62 -18.57 -1.87 -5.90
CA GLY A 62 -17.47 -1.88 -4.92
C GLY A 62 -16.18 -2.54 -5.42
N LYS A 63 -16.24 -3.37 -6.48
CA LYS A 63 -15.08 -4.02 -7.09
C LYS A 63 -14.46 -3.20 -8.23
N ILE A 64 -15.07 -2.07 -8.60
CA ILE A 64 -14.52 -1.15 -9.59
C ILE A 64 -13.55 -0.19 -8.90
N VAL A 65 -12.25 -0.33 -9.18
CA VAL A 65 -11.15 0.31 -8.43
C VAL A 65 -10.34 1.31 -9.23
N GLY A 66 -10.54 1.39 -10.55
CA GLY A 66 -9.70 2.21 -11.41
C GLY A 66 -10.27 2.43 -12.81
N SER A 67 -9.47 3.04 -13.68
CA SER A 67 -9.86 3.34 -15.05
C SER A 67 -8.68 3.20 -16.01
N VAL A 68 -8.96 2.82 -17.26
CA VAL A 68 -8.02 2.70 -18.40
C VAL A 68 -7.63 4.05 -18.97
N GLY A 69 -8.29 5.10 -18.51
CA GLY A 69 -7.95 6.50 -18.79
C GLY A 69 -8.79 7.40 -17.91
N ARG A 70 -8.41 8.67 -17.76
CA ARG A 70 -9.18 9.63 -16.94
C ARG A 70 -9.23 9.33 -15.43
N TYR A 71 -8.34 8.48 -14.91
CA TYR A 71 -8.22 8.22 -13.46
C TYR A 71 -7.93 9.50 -12.64
N ARG A 72 -7.41 10.56 -13.28
CA ARG A 72 -7.21 11.90 -12.69
C ARG A 72 -8.45 12.80 -12.73
N ASP A 73 -9.46 12.46 -13.54
CA ASP A 73 -10.68 13.25 -13.69
C ASP A 73 -11.71 12.93 -12.59
N PHE A 74 -11.50 11.84 -11.84
CA PHE A 74 -12.40 11.35 -10.81
C PHE A 74 -11.64 10.99 -9.53
N ASP A 75 -12.31 10.98 -8.38
CA ASP A 75 -11.78 10.41 -7.14
C ASP A 75 -12.08 8.90 -7.05
N ARG A 76 -11.64 8.26 -5.95
CA ARG A 76 -11.85 6.82 -5.71
C ARG A 76 -13.34 6.43 -5.67
N GLU A 77 -14.22 7.37 -5.38
CA GLU A 77 -15.67 7.17 -5.40
C GLU A 77 -16.27 7.31 -6.81
N PHE A 78 -15.43 7.57 -7.83
CA PHE A 78 -15.80 7.94 -9.19
C PHE A 78 -16.56 9.28 -9.24
N LEU A 79 -16.36 10.18 -8.27
CA LEU A 79 -16.93 11.52 -8.31
C LEU A 79 -16.02 12.43 -9.17
N PRO A 80 -16.59 13.21 -10.12
CA PRO A 80 -15.80 14.08 -10.98
C PRO A 80 -15.09 15.16 -10.16
N ARG A 81 -13.78 15.33 -10.39
CA ARG A 81 -12.93 16.33 -9.71
C ARG A 81 -12.95 17.72 -10.37
N ARG A 82 -13.56 17.85 -11.57
CA ARG A 82 -13.54 19.08 -12.37
C ARG A 82 -14.94 19.44 -12.87
N ASP A 83 -15.29 20.72 -12.75
CA ASP A 83 -16.59 21.28 -13.16
C ASP A 83 -16.85 21.22 -14.66
N SER A 84 -15.80 21.13 -15.49
CA SER A 84 -15.92 21.04 -16.96
C SER A 84 -16.65 19.79 -17.48
N GLN A 85 -17.05 18.89 -16.58
CA GLN A 85 -17.70 17.61 -16.86
C GLN A 85 -19.20 17.63 -16.56
N GLU A 86 -19.70 18.74 -15.99
CA GLU A 86 -21.07 18.89 -15.48
C GLU A 86 -22.14 18.64 -16.55
N THR A 87 -21.99 19.21 -17.75
CA THR A 87 -22.98 19.07 -18.82
C THR A 87 -23.13 17.63 -19.31
N ARG A 88 -22.03 16.86 -19.39
CA ARG A 88 -22.06 15.46 -19.79
C ARG A 88 -22.55 14.57 -18.64
N TRP A 89 -22.16 14.89 -17.41
CA TRP A 89 -22.59 14.18 -16.22
C TRP A 89 -24.10 14.35 -15.99
N ARG A 90 -24.66 15.56 -16.12
CA ARG A 90 -26.10 15.83 -16.02
C ARG A 90 -26.92 15.08 -17.06
N ARG A 91 -26.49 15.07 -18.34
CA ARG A 91 -27.17 14.26 -19.37
C ARG A 91 -27.21 12.78 -19.02
N VAL A 92 -26.12 12.25 -18.45
CA VAL A 92 -26.12 10.87 -17.95
C VAL A 92 -27.03 10.75 -16.73
N TYR A 93 -27.03 11.69 -15.79
CA TYR A 93 -27.95 11.62 -14.65
C TYR A 93 -29.44 11.68 -15.07
N ASP A 94 -29.82 12.55 -15.99
CA ASP A 94 -31.21 12.73 -16.44
C ASP A 94 -31.77 11.47 -17.14
N LEU A 95 -30.91 10.75 -17.85
CA LEU A 95 -31.24 9.47 -18.48
C LEU A 95 -31.56 8.36 -17.45
N THR A 96 -31.18 8.50 -16.17
CA THR A 96 -31.46 7.45 -15.14
C THR A 96 -32.92 7.49 -14.74
N HIS A 97 -33.55 8.65 -14.89
CA HIS A 97 -34.95 8.90 -14.62
C HIS A 97 -35.82 8.61 -15.86
N SER A 98 -35.19 8.20 -16.97
CA SER A 98 -35.85 7.70 -18.17
C SER A 98 -36.04 6.20 -18.07
N SER A 99 -37.17 5.67 -18.54
CA SER A 99 -37.65 4.29 -18.34
C SER A 99 -36.77 3.15 -18.92
N GLY A 100 -35.57 3.45 -19.44
CA GLY A 100 -34.73 2.51 -20.21
C GLY A 100 -33.35 2.21 -19.63
N GLY A 101 -32.96 2.77 -18.48
CA GLY A 101 -31.61 2.58 -17.93
C GLY A 101 -30.51 3.12 -18.86
N PHE A 102 -29.27 2.63 -18.71
CA PHE A 102 -28.15 3.00 -19.57
C PHE A 102 -27.57 1.80 -20.28
N PRO A 103 -26.94 2.02 -21.45
CA PRO A 103 -26.10 1.00 -22.06
C PRO A 103 -25.04 0.47 -21.07
N PRO A 104 -24.73 -0.83 -21.12
CA PRO A 104 -23.67 -1.43 -20.33
C PRO A 104 -22.35 -0.66 -20.42
N VAL A 105 -21.56 -0.70 -19.36
CA VAL A 105 -20.19 -0.16 -19.35
C VAL A 105 -19.21 -1.17 -19.93
N GLU A 106 -17.99 -0.73 -20.25
CA GLU A 106 -16.92 -1.65 -20.65
C GLU A 106 -15.88 -1.71 -19.53
N LEU A 107 -15.60 -2.90 -19.01
CA LEU A 107 -14.66 -3.11 -17.91
C LEU A 107 -13.53 -4.07 -18.29
N TYR A 108 -12.34 -3.75 -17.79
CA TYR A 108 -11.24 -4.69 -17.71
C TYR A 108 -11.16 -5.30 -16.32
N LYS A 109 -10.95 -6.62 -16.25
CA LYS A 109 -10.88 -7.37 -14.99
C LYS A 109 -9.45 -7.88 -14.76
N VAL A 110 -8.94 -7.76 -13.54
CA VAL A 110 -7.66 -8.32 -13.07
C VAL A 110 -7.88 -8.94 -11.70
N GLY A 111 -7.80 -10.26 -11.58
CA GLY A 111 -8.22 -10.94 -10.35
C GLY A 111 -9.68 -10.61 -10.03
N ASP A 112 -9.98 -10.11 -8.83
CA ASP A 112 -11.34 -9.69 -8.46
C ASP A 112 -11.60 -8.18 -8.68
N ALA A 113 -10.64 -7.44 -9.24
CA ALA A 113 -10.71 -6.01 -9.42
C ALA A 113 -11.08 -5.60 -10.86
N TYR A 114 -11.86 -4.53 -10.98
CA TYR A 114 -12.36 -4.02 -12.24
C TYR A 114 -11.90 -2.58 -12.52
N PHE A 115 -11.62 -2.32 -13.79
CA PHE A 115 -11.17 -1.03 -14.30
C PHE A 115 -12.08 -0.57 -15.42
N VAL A 116 -12.52 0.69 -15.36
CA VAL A 116 -13.41 1.24 -16.37
C VAL A 116 -12.64 1.53 -17.65
N ARG A 117 -12.99 0.85 -18.74
CA ARG A 117 -12.49 1.17 -20.08
C ARG A 117 -13.37 2.24 -20.72
N ASP A 118 -14.69 2.07 -20.67
CA ASP A 118 -15.68 3.07 -21.06
C ASP A 118 -16.82 3.13 -20.04
N GLY A 119 -17.39 4.33 -19.85
CA GLY A 119 -18.56 4.52 -18.99
C GLY A 119 -18.28 5.12 -17.60
N ASN A 120 -17.16 5.82 -17.41
CA ASN A 120 -16.79 6.45 -16.12
C ASN A 120 -17.94 7.27 -15.47
N HIS A 121 -18.65 8.09 -16.26
CA HIS A 121 -19.79 8.86 -15.76
C HIS A 121 -20.99 7.98 -15.37
N ARG A 122 -21.20 6.84 -16.04
CA ARG A 122 -22.28 5.90 -15.71
C ARG A 122 -21.99 5.19 -14.38
N VAL A 123 -20.73 4.79 -14.15
CA VAL A 123 -20.27 4.25 -12.86
C VAL A 123 -20.45 5.28 -11.74
N SER A 124 -20.07 6.53 -11.98
CA SER A 124 -20.27 7.65 -11.04
C SER A 124 -21.75 7.80 -10.63
N VAL A 125 -22.64 7.86 -11.62
CA VAL A 125 -24.08 8.02 -11.39
C VAL A 125 -24.68 6.79 -10.69
N ALA A 126 -24.29 5.57 -11.09
CA ALA A 126 -24.76 4.35 -10.44
C ALA A 126 -24.38 4.29 -8.95
N ARG A 127 -23.18 4.77 -8.60
CA ARG A 127 -22.73 4.87 -7.20
C ARG A 127 -23.54 5.91 -6.41
N ILE A 128 -23.77 7.09 -6.99
CA ILE A 128 -24.57 8.15 -6.36
C ILE A 128 -26.01 7.67 -6.12
N ASN A 129 -26.57 6.91 -7.05
CA ASN A 129 -27.91 6.33 -6.90
C ASN A 129 -27.96 5.14 -5.94
N GLY A 130 -26.82 4.71 -5.38
CA GLY A 130 -26.75 3.60 -4.44
C GLY A 130 -27.00 2.22 -5.07
N SER A 131 -26.83 2.08 -6.40
CA SER A 131 -26.97 0.79 -7.08
C SER A 131 -25.91 -0.20 -6.58
N PRO A 132 -26.25 -1.47 -6.28
CA PRO A 132 -25.26 -2.45 -5.84
C PRO A 132 -24.34 -2.93 -6.99
N THR A 133 -24.89 -3.00 -8.20
CA THR A 133 -24.24 -3.53 -9.40
C THR A 133 -24.44 -2.62 -10.60
N ILE A 134 -23.67 -2.87 -11.66
CA ILE A 134 -23.82 -2.25 -12.98
C ILE A 134 -23.59 -3.29 -14.08
N GLU A 135 -24.42 -3.26 -15.12
CA GLU A 135 -24.22 -4.12 -16.30
C GLU A 135 -22.96 -3.70 -17.07
N ALA A 136 -22.11 -4.68 -17.40
CA ALA A 136 -20.83 -4.44 -18.05
C ALA A 136 -20.44 -5.54 -19.03
N TYR A 137 -19.85 -5.14 -20.16
CA TYR A 137 -19.05 -6.04 -20.98
C TYR A 137 -17.65 -6.18 -20.39
N VAL A 138 -17.26 -7.39 -20.01
CA VAL A 138 -16.03 -7.65 -19.25
C VAL A 138 -14.96 -8.33 -20.10
N THR A 139 -13.76 -7.76 -20.13
CA THR A 139 -12.55 -8.40 -20.67
C THR A 139 -11.56 -8.64 -19.54
N GLU A 140 -11.22 -9.89 -19.27
CA GLU A 140 -10.29 -10.25 -18.21
C GLU A 140 -8.86 -10.36 -18.72
N TYR A 141 -7.94 -9.75 -17.98
CA TYR A 141 -6.51 -9.84 -18.17
C TYR A 141 -5.93 -10.86 -17.19
N LEU A 142 -5.24 -11.87 -17.73
CA LEU A 142 -4.67 -12.97 -16.95
C LEU A 142 -3.31 -12.56 -16.37
N THR A 143 -3.09 -12.89 -15.10
CA THR A 143 -1.84 -12.64 -14.37
C THR A 143 -0.86 -13.80 -14.54
N PRO A 144 0.45 -13.55 -14.52
CA PRO A 144 1.46 -14.60 -14.59
C PRO A 144 1.63 -15.37 -13.26
N VAL A 145 1.09 -14.84 -12.16
CA VAL A 145 1.10 -15.47 -10.84
C VAL A 145 -0.26 -16.11 -10.53
N PRO A 146 -0.29 -17.18 -9.71
CA PRO A 146 -1.54 -17.73 -9.19
C PRO A 146 -2.33 -16.68 -8.41
N VAL A 147 -3.61 -16.56 -8.75
CA VAL A 147 -4.57 -15.67 -8.09
C VAL A 147 -5.69 -16.51 -7.48
N SER A 148 -5.95 -16.30 -6.20
CA SER A 148 -7.09 -16.87 -5.47
C SER A 148 -8.34 -16.01 -5.68
N ALA A 149 -9.52 -16.56 -5.40
CA ALA A 149 -10.77 -15.80 -5.52
C ALA A 149 -10.88 -14.65 -4.49
N GLU A 150 -10.12 -14.76 -3.40
CA GLU A 150 -10.08 -13.83 -2.28
C GLU A 150 -8.99 -12.77 -2.44
N ASP A 151 -8.09 -12.92 -3.40
CA ASP A 151 -6.98 -11.98 -3.61
C ASP A 151 -7.52 -10.62 -4.07
N THR A 152 -7.18 -9.58 -3.30
CA THR A 152 -7.38 -8.21 -3.74
C THR A 152 -6.35 -7.84 -4.80
N LEU A 153 -6.58 -6.75 -5.52
CA LEU A 153 -5.59 -6.24 -6.47
C LEU A 153 -4.24 -5.91 -5.82
N ASP A 154 -4.25 -5.43 -4.57
CA ASP A 154 -3.01 -5.16 -3.84
C ASP A 154 -2.25 -6.46 -3.56
N ASP A 155 -2.95 -7.55 -3.21
CA ASP A 155 -2.34 -8.88 -3.03
C ASP A 155 -1.71 -9.39 -4.33
N ILE A 156 -2.39 -9.20 -5.47
CA ILE A 156 -1.87 -9.58 -6.78
C ILE A 156 -0.62 -8.78 -7.14
N LEU A 157 -0.62 -7.45 -6.89
CA LEU A 157 0.54 -6.59 -7.11
C LEU A 157 1.71 -6.98 -6.21
N ILE A 158 1.45 -7.38 -4.96
CA ILE A 158 2.48 -7.89 -4.05
C ILE A 158 3.08 -9.19 -4.60
N LYS A 159 2.24 -10.18 -4.96
CA LYS A 159 2.69 -11.48 -5.50
C LYS A 159 3.52 -11.32 -6.77
N VAL A 160 3.10 -10.44 -7.69
CA VAL A 160 3.90 -10.17 -8.89
C VAL A 160 5.18 -9.41 -8.57
N GLY A 161 5.13 -8.44 -7.65
CA GLY A 161 6.32 -7.73 -7.18
C GLY A 161 7.36 -8.69 -6.61
N GLU A 162 6.94 -9.63 -5.78
CA GLU A 162 7.77 -10.68 -5.20
C GLU A 162 8.34 -11.61 -6.29
N ALA A 163 7.50 -12.13 -7.18
CA ALA A 163 7.93 -13.01 -8.26
C ALA A 163 8.96 -12.34 -9.18
N ASN A 164 8.75 -11.07 -9.54
CA ASN A 164 9.70 -10.28 -10.33
C ASN A 164 11.02 -10.04 -9.57
N PHE A 165 10.94 -9.78 -8.26
CA PHE A 165 12.12 -9.59 -7.42
C PHE A 165 12.97 -10.86 -7.34
N LEU A 166 12.35 -12.01 -7.08
CA LEU A 166 13.04 -13.29 -7.03
C LEU A 166 13.61 -13.67 -8.39
N GLN A 167 12.85 -13.45 -9.48
CA GLN A 167 13.35 -13.67 -10.84
C GLN A 167 14.59 -12.82 -11.14
N ALA A 168 14.56 -11.54 -10.78
CA ALA A 168 15.66 -10.61 -11.06
C ALA A 168 16.90 -10.90 -10.21
N THR A 169 16.71 -11.20 -8.93
CA THR A 169 17.80 -11.34 -7.95
C THR A 169 18.32 -12.76 -7.81
N ARG A 170 17.50 -13.77 -8.18
CA ARG A 170 17.72 -15.19 -7.88
C ARG A 170 17.98 -15.46 -6.40
N LEU A 171 17.48 -14.60 -5.51
CA LEU A 171 17.79 -14.67 -4.09
C LEU A 171 17.31 -15.97 -3.45
N ASP A 172 16.23 -16.56 -3.94
CA ASP A 172 15.73 -17.88 -3.54
C ASP A 172 16.73 -19.01 -3.84
N ALA A 173 17.49 -18.91 -4.93
CA ALA A 173 18.56 -19.85 -5.23
C ALA A 173 19.84 -19.57 -4.45
N ILE A 174 20.20 -18.28 -4.29
CA ILE A 174 21.43 -17.84 -3.63
C ILE A 174 21.34 -18.03 -2.11
N ARG A 175 20.16 -17.78 -1.53
CA ARG A 175 19.84 -17.91 -0.10
C ARG A 175 18.48 -18.60 0.06
N PRO A 176 18.41 -19.94 0.02
CA PRO A 176 17.15 -20.69 0.11
C PRO A 176 16.33 -20.46 1.38
N GLY A 177 16.96 -20.00 2.46
CA GLY A 177 16.30 -19.65 3.73
C GLY A 177 15.81 -18.20 3.81
N GLN A 178 15.81 -17.45 2.71
CA GLN A 178 15.32 -16.07 2.70
C GLN A 178 13.82 -16.00 3.00
N ASP A 179 13.40 -14.94 3.70
CA ASP A 179 11.99 -14.72 4.07
C ASP A 179 11.55 -13.26 3.85
N ILE A 180 11.96 -12.67 2.72
CA ILE A 180 11.63 -11.29 2.38
C ILE A 180 10.17 -11.21 1.92
N ARG A 181 9.29 -10.84 2.85
CA ARG A 181 7.85 -10.64 2.58
C ARG A 181 7.46 -9.19 2.75
N LEU A 182 7.05 -8.51 1.69
CA LEU A 182 6.52 -7.15 1.77
C LEU A 182 5.00 -7.16 1.76
N THR A 183 4.38 -6.30 2.56
CA THR A 183 2.91 -6.26 2.72
C THR A 183 2.26 -5.08 2.02
N ASN A 184 3.04 -4.32 1.25
CA ASN A 184 2.57 -3.19 0.45
C ASN A 184 3.01 -3.33 -1.01
N PRO A 185 2.12 -3.05 -1.98
CA PRO A 185 2.45 -3.08 -3.39
C PRO A 185 3.63 -2.17 -3.77
N GLY A 186 4.40 -2.57 -4.78
CA GLY A 186 5.48 -1.77 -5.37
C GLY A 186 6.80 -1.74 -4.59
N ARG A 187 6.82 -2.22 -3.34
CA ARG A 187 8.00 -2.12 -2.44
C ARG A 187 9.19 -2.98 -2.86
N TYR A 188 8.95 -4.08 -3.57
CA TYR A 188 10.02 -4.90 -4.12
C TYR A 188 10.92 -4.15 -5.11
N ARG A 189 10.40 -3.13 -5.82
CA ARG A 189 11.21 -2.28 -6.70
C ARG A 189 12.21 -1.43 -5.92
N GLU A 190 11.88 -1.03 -4.70
CA GLU A 190 12.77 -0.26 -3.84
C GLU A 190 13.95 -1.12 -3.37
N LEU A 191 13.69 -2.39 -3.07
CA LEU A 191 14.76 -3.36 -2.77
C LEU A 191 15.70 -3.56 -3.96
N LEU A 192 15.17 -3.71 -5.19
CA LEU A 192 16.00 -3.83 -6.39
C LEU A 192 16.91 -2.61 -6.59
N ARG A 193 16.39 -1.40 -6.36
CA ARG A 193 17.19 -0.17 -6.43
C ARG A 193 18.29 -0.17 -5.37
N HIS A 194 17.95 -0.55 -4.14
CA HIS A 194 18.94 -0.58 -3.06
C HIS A 194 20.03 -1.63 -3.30
N ILE A 195 19.71 -2.79 -3.89
CA ILE A 195 20.71 -3.78 -4.32
C ILE A 195 21.62 -3.19 -5.40
N ALA A 196 21.07 -2.42 -6.35
CA ALA A 196 21.87 -1.77 -7.40
C ALA A 196 22.82 -0.71 -6.81
N ASP A 197 22.35 0.09 -5.86
CA ASP A 197 23.17 1.07 -5.15
C ASP A 197 24.28 0.35 -4.36
N HIS A 198 23.95 -0.73 -3.63
CA HIS A 198 24.92 -1.55 -2.90
C HIS A 198 26.00 -2.12 -3.83
N LYS A 199 25.59 -2.69 -4.98
CA LYS A 199 26.51 -3.18 -5.99
C LYS A 199 27.50 -2.09 -6.41
N TYR A 200 27.00 -0.91 -6.74
CA TYR A 200 27.84 0.21 -7.18
C TYR A 200 28.90 0.56 -6.13
N PHE A 201 28.51 0.70 -4.85
CA PHE A 201 29.48 0.98 -3.79
C PHE A 201 30.48 -0.16 -3.59
N LEU A 202 30.02 -1.41 -3.66
CA LEU A 202 30.87 -2.58 -3.52
C LEU A 202 31.94 -2.67 -4.63
N GLU A 203 31.58 -2.32 -5.87
CA GLU A 203 32.52 -2.26 -7.00
C GLU A 203 33.58 -1.16 -6.82
N VAL A 204 33.17 0.00 -6.30
CA VAL A 204 34.08 1.10 -5.99
C VAL A 204 35.07 0.70 -4.89
N GLU A 205 34.60 0.07 -3.82
CA GLU A 205 35.44 -0.37 -2.70
C GLU A 205 36.43 -1.46 -3.10
N GLN A 206 35.99 -2.43 -3.91
CA GLN A 206 36.84 -3.55 -4.34
C GLN A 206 37.66 -3.28 -5.59
N GLN A 207 37.46 -2.12 -6.24
CA GLN A 207 38.11 -1.73 -7.49
C GLN A 207 38.01 -2.78 -8.60
N ARG A 208 36.86 -3.47 -8.66
CA ARG A 208 36.56 -4.47 -9.69
C ARG A 208 35.08 -4.49 -10.01
N GLU A 209 34.76 -5.05 -11.17
CA GLU A 209 33.38 -5.42 -11.48
C GLU A 209 32.94 -6.58 -10.56
N VAL A 210 31.72 -6.46 -10.04
CA VAL A 210 31.11 -7.44 -9.14
C VAL A 210 29.92 -8.06 -9.87
N PRO A 211 29.85 -9.39 -10.03
CA PRO A 211 28.67 -10.05 -10.58
C PRO A 211 27.41 -9.71 -9.78
N TYR A 212 26.27 -9.56 -10.46
CA TYR A 212 25.02 -9.14 -9.79
C TYR A 212 24.60 -10.10 -8.67
N GLU A 213 24.72 -11.42 -8.87
CA GLU A 213 24.41 -12.42 -7.85
C GLU A 213 25.31 -12.30 -6.61
N GLU A 214 26.58 -11.92 -6.80
CA GLU A 214 27.51 -11.66 -5.69
C GLU A 214 27.08 -10.41 -4.90
N ALA A 215 26.67 -9.35 -5.60
CA ALA A 215 26.15 -8.15 -4.97
C ALA A 215 24.83 -8.40 -4.22
N VAL A 216 23.93 -9.23 -4.77
CA VAL A 216 22.69 -9.66 -4.11
C VAL A 216 23.00 -10.43 -2.82
N ALA A 217 23.93 -11.39 -2.88
CA ALA A 217 24.36 -12.16 -1.71
C ALA A 217 24.95 -11.24 -0.63
N SER A 218 25.87 -10.36 -1.03
CA SER A 218 26.52 -9.40 -0.15
C SER A 218 25.51 -8.43 0.49
N TRP A 219 24.57 -7.91 -0.30
CA TRP A 219 23.50 -7.05 0.21
C TRP A 219 22.64 -7.79 1.24
N TYR A 220 22.25 -9.03 0.95
CA TYR A 220 21.41 -9.82 1.85
C TYR A 220 22.12 -10.07 3.18
N ASP A 221 23.37 -10.52 3.14
CA ASP A 221 24.12 -10.93 4.33
C ASP A 221 24.66 -9.76 5.16
N ASN A 222 25.07 -8.67 4.49
CA ASN A 222 25.80 -7.57 5.15
C ASN A 222 24.99 -6.29 5.34
N VAL A 223 23.81 -6.18 4.70
CA VAL A 223 22.96 -4.98 4.81
C VAL A 223 21.57 -5.35 5.31
N TYR A 224 20.87 -6.25 4.62
CA TYR A 224 19.51 -6.62 4.97
C TYR A 224 19.43 -7.40 6.29
N MET A 225 20.15 -8.52 6.38
CA MET A 225 20.07 -9.41 7.55
C MET A 225 20.54 -8.77 8.86
N PRO A 226 21.62 -7.98 8.91
CA PRO A 226 22.03 -7.31 10.15
C PRO A 226 20.95 -6.35 10.67
N LEU A 227 20.31 -5.59 9.77
CA LEU A 227 19.22 -4.68 10.15
C LEU A 227 17.97 -5.45 10.59
N VAL A 228 17.63 -6.56 9.93
CA VAL A 228 16.54 -7.46 10.34
C VAL A 228 16.80 -8.09 11.71
N GLN A 229 18.04 -8.51 11.99
CA GLN A 229 18.43 -9.07 13.29
C GLN A 229 18.29 -8.04 14.42
N GLU A 230 18.65 -6.78 14.17
CA GLU A 230 18.43 -5.69 15.14
C GLU A 230 16.92 -5.44 15.37
N ILE A 231 16.11 -5.43 14.30
CA ILE A 231 14.64 -5.29 14.41
C ILE A 231 14.06 -6.40 15.30
N ARG A 232 14.54 -7.64 15.12
CA ARG A 232 14.13 -8.81 15.91
C ARG A 232 14.59 -8.74 17.36
N ALA A 233 15.87 -8.44 17.59
CA ALA A 233 16.47 -8.38 18.92
C ALA A 233 15.79 -7.35 19.83
N ARG A 234 15.30 -6.26 19.24
CA ARG A 234 14.61 -5.16 19.93
C ARG A 234 13.08 -5.32 19.97
N ASP A 235 12.55 -6.39 19.39
CA ASP A 235 11.11 -6.67 19.32
C ASP A 235 10.30 -5.49 18.76
N ILE A 236 10.85 -4.78 17.77
CA ILE A 236 10.23 -3.54 17.23
C ILE A 236 8.91 -3.86 16.52
N LEU A 237 8.82 -5.05 15.90
CA LEU A 237 7.63 -5.49 15.18
C LEU A 237 6.35 -5.54 16.02
N ARG A 238 6.45 -5.69 17.35
CA ARG A 238 5.28 -5.68 18.24
C ARG A 238 4.43 -4.41 18.12
N HIS A 239 5.03 -3.31 17.67
CA HIS A 239 4.38 -2.02 17.49
C HIS A 239 3.68 -1.86 16.12
N PHE A 240 3.89 -2.80 15.20
CA PHE A 240 3.42 -2.76 13.82
C PHE A 240 2.70 -4.06 13.43
N PRO A 241 1.51 -4.33 13.99
CA PRO A 241 0.78 -5.57 13.70
C PRO A 241 0.44 -5.69 12.21
N GLY A 242 0.67 -6.87 11.65
CA GLY A 242 0.44 -7.16 10.22
C GLY A 242 1.55 -6.66 9.28
N ARG A 243 2.67 -6.16 9.81
CA ARG A 243 3.87 -5.77 9.04
C ARG A 243 5.01 -6.74 9.30
N THR A 244 5.99 -6.76 8.39
CA THR A 244 7.16 -7.63 8.45
C THR A 244 8.45 -6.83 8.66
N GLU A 245 9.54 -7.51 8.98
CA GLU A 245 10.86 -6.89 9.06
C GLU A 245 11.28 -6.28 7.71
N ALA A 246 10.88 -6.90 6.60
CA ALA A 246 11.13 -6.36 5.26
C ALA A 246 10.40 -5.03 5.02
N ASP A 247 9.18 -4.86 5.55
CA ASP A 247 8.44 -3.60 5.45
C ASP A 247 9.15 -2.47 6.21
N LEU A 248 9.65 -2.76 7.42
CA LEU A 248 10.42 -1.80 8.21
C LEU A 248 11.76 -1.49 7.55
N TYR A 249 12.43 -2.50 7.02
CA TYR A 249 13.65 -2.32 6.25
C TYR A 249 13.44 -1.38 5.05
N ALA A 250 12.43 -1.64 4.22
CA ALA A 250 12.14 -0.82 3.04
C ALA A 250 11.84 0.63 3.43
N TRP A 251 11.09 0.82 4.53
CA TRP A 251 10.82 2.13 5.09
C TRP A 251 12.10 2.87 5.52
N LEU A 252 12.98 2.20 6.26
CA LEU A 252 14.25 2.77 6.74
C LEU A 252 15.14 3.21 5.58
N VAL A 253 15.27 2.37 4.56
CA VAL A 253 16.05 2.68 3.36
C VAL A 253 15.47 3.90 2.64
N GLN A 254 14.15 3.98 2.47
CA GLN A 254 13.51 5.12 1.81
C GLN A 254 13.72 6.44 2.58
N HIS A 255 13.68 6.39 3.91
CA HIS A 255 13.77 7.57 4.76
C HIS A 255 15.21 7.84 5.24
N ARG A 256 16.20 7.06 4.78
CA ARG A 256 17.57 7.12 5.26
C ARG A 256 18.20 8.50 5.11
N ALA A 257 18.07 9.13 3.95
CA ALA A 257 18.62 10.48 3.72
C ALA A 257 17.97 11.53 4.65
N GLU A 258 16.66 11.43 4.88
CA GLU A 258 15.96 12.29 5.84
C GLU A 258 16.40 12.03 7.28
N LEU A 259 16.62 10.76 7.63
CA LEU A 259 17.08 10.30 8.93
C LEU A 259 18.51 10.77 9.23
N GLU A 260 19.40 10.68 8.25
CA GLU A 260 20.78 11.16 8.34
C GLU A 260 20.82 12.69 8.42
N ALA A 261 20.02 13.41 7.63
CA ALA A 261 19.86 14.86 7.77
C ALA A 261 19.26 15.25 9.13
N ARG A 262 18.36 14.41 9.67
CA ARG A 262 17.67 14.63 10.95
C ARG A 262 18.56 14.34 12.15
N TYR A 263 19.39 13.30 12.12
CA TYR A 263 20.13 12.82 13.30
C TYR A 263 21.65 12.97 13.21
N GLY A 264 22.20 13.45 12.09
CA GLY A 264 23.60 13.81 11.92
C GLY A 264 24.23 13.15 10.67
N LEU A 265 24.92 13.96 9.87
CA LEU A 265 25.52 13.59 8.58
C LEU A 265 26.49 12.39 8.69
N GLY A 266 26.16 11.31 7.99
CA GLY A 266 27.12 10.36 7.43
C GLY A 266 27.54 9.15 8.27
N LYS A 267 27.04 8.94 9.50
CA LYS A 267 27.42 7.78 10.33
C LYS A 267 26.35 7.27 11.30
N VAL A 268 25.06 7.51 11.04
CA VAL A 268 24.03 6.89 11.90
C VAL A 268 23.93 5.44 11.50
N LYS A 269 24.57 4.55 12.26
CA LYS A 269 24.37 3.10 12.12
C LYS A 269 22.88 2.81 12.25
N ASP A 270 22.37 1.87 11.48
CA ASP A 270 20.96 1.47 11.53
C ASP A 270 20.49 1.16 12.96
N ALA A 271 21.36 0.58 13.79
CA ALA A 271 21.16 0.37 15.22
C ALA A 271 20.77 1.64 16.01
N VAL A 272 21.32 2.82 15.68
CA VAL A 272 21.00 4.10 16.34
C VAL A 272 19.65 4.64 15.86
N VAL A 273 19.28 4.41 14.60
CA VAL A 273 17.94 4.74 14.10
C VAL A 273 16.90 3.86 14.79
N LEU A 274 17.18 2.57 14.92
CA LEU A 274 16.31 1.61 15.59
C LEU A 274 16.19 1.88 17.09
N GLU A 275 17.29 2.23 17.77
CA GLU A 275 17.27 2.63 19.18
C GLU A 275 16.39 3.87 19.40
N LYS A 276 16.51 4.86 18.51
CA LYS A 276 15.62 6.03 18.55
C LYS A 276 14.19 5.64 18.28
N LEU A 277 13.92 4.81 17.27
CA LEU A 277 12.58 4.29 17.00
C LEU A 277 11.97 3.61 18.23
N GLU A 278 12.73 2.81 18.97
CA GLU A 278 12.30 2.14 20.20
C GLU A 278 12.02 3.13 21.35
N GLN A 279 12.91 4.09 21.58
CA GLN A 279 12.73 5.15 22.58
C GLN A 279 11.59 6.12 22.21
N GLU A 280 11.28 6.22 20.91
CA GLU A 280 10.34 7.16 20.35
C GLU A 280 8.94 6.59 20.21
N ILE A 281 8.76 5.32 19.85
CA ILE A 281 7.44 4.69 19.80
C ILE A 281 6.80 4.78 21.19
N PRO A 282 5.67 5.51 21.38
CA PRO A 282 4.97 5.48 22.65
C PRO A 282 4.58 4.04 22.94
N ALA A 283 4.65 3.65 24.21
CA ALA A 283 4.05 2.41 24.69
C ALA A 283 2.55 2.41 24.29
N SER A 284 2.28 1.86 23.11
CA SER A 284 1.01 1.87 22.36
C SER A 284 0.64 3.17 21.59
N PRO A 285 0.79 3.18 20.25
CA PRO A 285 -0.03 4.01 19.37
C PRO A 285 -1.46 3.43 19.17
N LEU A 286 -1.71 2.19 19.62
CA LEU A 286 -2.87 1.40 19.20
C LEU A 286 -3.91 1.11 20.29
N ARG A 287 -3.70 1.52 21.54
CA ARG A 287 -4.73 1.37 22.59
C ARG A 287 -6.02 2.15 22.31
N LYS A 288 -6.03 3.07 21.35
CA LYS A 288 -7.22 3.82 20.92
C LYS A 288 -7.97 3.24 19.71
N LEU A 289 -7.48 2.18 19.06
CA LEU A 289 -8.20 1.50 17.97
C LEU A 289 -8.97 0.25 18.42
N GLY A 290 -8.82 -0.17 19.69
CA GLY A 290 -9.50 -1.33 20.27
C GLY A 290 -10.81 -1.02 21.03
N GLN A 291 -11.32 0.22 21.02
CA GLN A 291 -12.56 0.58 21.75
C GLN A 291 -13.80 0.81 20.87
N VAL A 292 -13.76 0.50 19.56
CA VAL A 292 -14.95 0.63 18.68
C VAL A 292 -15.67 -0.70 18.41
N PHE A 293 -15.12 -1.85 18.80
CA PHE A 293 -15.82 -3.15 18.73
C PHE A 293 -15.94 -3.82 20.10
N ARG A 294 -16.77 -3.24 20.97
CA ARG A 294 -17.44 -3.96 22.06
C ARG A 294 -18.71 -3.24 22.52
N ARG A 295 -19.69 -3.08 21.62
CA ARG A 295 -21.10 -3.07 22.02
C ARG A 295 -21.62 -4.50 21.87
N LYS A 296 -21.53 -5.23 22.97
CA LYS A 296 -22.29 -6.47 23.18
C LYS A 296 -23.78 -6.05 23.16
N PRO A 297 -24.68 -6.70 22.40
CA PRO A 297 -26.10 -6.47 22.59
C PRO A 297 -26.48 -6.87 24.03
N ALA A 298 -27.23 -6.01 24.71
CA ALA A 298 -27.79 -6.31 26.02
C ALA A 298 -28.75 -7.52 25.90
N PRO A 299 -28.79 -8.43 26.88
CA PRO A 299 -29.81 -9.47 26.94
C PRO A 299 -31.20 -8.82 27.10
N PRO A 300 -32.27 -9.45 26.61
CA PRO A 300 -33.63 -8.95 26.80
C PRO A 300 -33.98 -8.92 28.30
N ASP A 301 -34.58 -7.81 28.70
CA ASP A 301 -35.09 -7.52 30.03
C ASP A 301 -36.32 -8.40 30.29
N ASP A 302 -36.15 -9.47 31.06
CA ASP A 302 -37.25 -10.27 31.59
C ASP A 302 -37.58 -9.76 32.99
N SER A 303 -38.29 -8.63 33.03
CA SER A 303 -38.91 -8.09 34.23
C SER A 303 -40.39 -7.80 33.95
N THR A 304 -41.16 -8.86 33.76
CA THR A 304 -42.62 -8.80 33.89
C THR A 304 -42.96 -8.76 35.38
N PRO A 305 -43.58 -7.70 35.93
CA PRO A 305 -44.06 -7.72 37.31
C PRO A 305 -45.33 -8.59 37.39
N PRO A 306 -45.60 -9.24 38.54
CA PRO A 306 -46.92 -9.82 38.75
C PRO A 306 -47.93 -8.69 38.96
N ASP A 307 -48.99 -8.67 38.17
CA ASP A 307 -50.17 -7.85 38.46
C ASP A 307 -50.87 -8.37 39.73
N PRO A 308 -51.48 -7.47 40.53
CA PRO A 308 -52.03 -7.76 41.85
C PRO A 308 -53.29 -8.64 41.86
#